data_AF-A0A953SKZ8-F1
#
_entry.id   AF-A0A953SKZ8-F1
#
_cell.length_a   1.000
_cell.length_b   1.000
_cell.length_c   1.000
_cell.angle_alpha   90.00
_cell.angle_beta   90.00
_cell.angle_gamma   90.00
#
_symmetry.space_group_name_H-M   'P 1'
#
loop_
_entity.id
_entity.type
_entity.pdbx_description
1 polymer ?
#
loop_
_entity_poly.entity_id
_entity_poly.type
_entity_poly.pdbx_seq_one_letter_code
_entity_poly.pdbx_strand_id
1 'polypeptide(L)'
;MIVGRARGALDEYAAACAFCTFDDVLVVGAMAVDFPGRIDHLVSFHAELFCLWAEKRTAAGYPPAANYWGAIYRGRRLGENVKVPALLRYVECVGGSSGFMAVQTALD
;
A
#
# COMPACT_ATOMS: atom_id res chain seq x y z
N MET A 1 9.31 9.60 3.41
CA MET A 1 8.79 10.98 3.39
C MET A 1 7.27 10.93 3.25
N ILE A 2 6.53 11.56 4.16
CA ILE A 2 5.08 11.74 4.01
C ILE A 2 4.89 13.11 3.36
N VAL A 3 4.41 13.15 2.12
CA VAL A 3 4.05 14.40 1.45
C VAL A 3 2.54 14.63 1.72
N GLY A 4 2.13 15.89 1.91
CA GLY A 4 0.75 16.21 2.31
C GLY A 4 0.31 17.65 2.07
N ARG A 5 0.75 18.27 0.96
CA ARG A 5 0.39 19.64 0.55
C ARG A 5 0.11 19.86 -0.94
N ALA A 6 0.21 18.86 -1.83
CA ALA A 6 -0.22 19.03 -3.22
C ALA A 6 -1.69 18.61 -3.43
N ARG A 7 -2.16 18.74 -4.67
CA ARG A 7 -3.57 18.50 -5.07
C ARG A 7 -4.01 17.04 -4.89
N GLY A 8 -3.06 16.10 -4.87
CA GLY A 8 -3.28 14.69 -4.56
C GLY A 8 -1.97 13.91 -4.46
N ALA A 9 -2.02 12.72 -3.88
CA ALA A 9 -0.82 11.92 -3.57
C ALA A 9 0.03 11.54 -4.81
N LEU A 10 -0.58 11.47 -6.00
CA LEU A 10 0.15 11.21 -7.25
C LEU A 10 0.95 12.43 -7.73
N ASP A 11 0.37 13.63 -7.63
CA ASP A 11 1.07 14.88 -7.96
C ASP A 11 2.25 15.10 -7.02
N GLU A 12 2.07 14.74 -5.74
CA GLU A 12 3.13 14.78 -4.73
C GLU A 12 4.28 13.84 -5.04
N TYR A 13 3.97 12.59 -5.41
CA TYR A 13 4.98 11.63 -5.81
C TYR A 13 5.76 12.09 -7.04
N ALA A 14 5.05 12.58 -8.07
CA ALA A 14 5.68 13.11 -9.29
C ALA A 14 6.60 14.30 -8.99
N ALA A 15 6.16 15.24 -8.14
CA ALA A 15 6.99 16.36 -7.71
C ALA A 15 8.22 15.89 -6.93
N ALA A 16 8.06 14.93 -6.03
CA ALA A 16 9.15 14.45 -5.19
C ALA A 16 10.23 13.70 -5.98
N CYS A 17 9.84 12.92 -7.00
CA CYS A 17 10.78 12.29 -7.94
C CYS A 17 11.68 13.29 -8.70
N ALA A 18 11.30 14.56 -8.78
CA ALA A 18 12.15 15.60 -9.37
C ALA A 18 13.27 16.09 -8.42
N PHE A 19 13.17 15.81 -7.12
CA PHE A 19 14.11 16.29 -6.10
C PHE A 19 14.96 15.19 -5.50
N CYS A 20 14.46 13.96 -5.44
CA CYS A 20 15.19 12.84 -4.86
C CYS A 20 14.80 11.50 -5.49
N THR A 21 15.62 10.50 -5.21
CA THR A 21 15.27 9.10 -5.37
C THR A 21 14.77 8.54 -4.05
N PHE A 22 13.95 7.50 -4.15
CA PHE A 22 13.50 6.74 -3.00
C PHE A 22 14.23 5.41 -2.95
N ASP A 23 14.58 4.97 -1.74
CA ASP A 23 15.04 3.60 -1.51
C ASP A 23 13.84 2.65 -1.62
N ASP A 24 12.72 2.99 -0.95
CA ASP A 24 11.47 2.23 -0.97
C ASP A 24 10.24 3.10 -1.23
N VAL A 25 9.27 2.52 -1.95
CA VAL A 25 7.96 3.12 -2.25
C VAL A 25 6.83 2.27 -1.66
N LEU A 26 6.14 2.85 -0.68
CA LEU A 26 5.00 2.24 -0.01
C LEU A 26 3.69 2.86 -0.51
N VAL A 27 2.74 2.03 -0.90
CA VAL A 27 1.40 2.43 -1.36
C VAL A 27 0.33 1.75 -0.51
N VAL A 28 -0.77 2.47 -0.24
CA VAL A 28 -1.84 1.98 0.63
C VAL A 28 -3.12 1.74 -0.17
N GLY A 29 -3.70 0.54 0.01
CA GLY A 29 -5.02 0.19 -0.49
C GLY A 29 -5.19 0.35 -2.00
N ALA A 30 -6.35 0.87 -2.40
CA ALA A 30 -6.76 0.97 -3.80
C ALA A 30 -5.88 1.91 -4.65
N MET A 31 -5.07 2.79 -4.03
CA MET A 31 -4.14 3.67 -4.74
C MET A 31 -3.12 2.88 -5.59
N ALA A 32 -2.87 1.61 -5.25
CA ALA A 32 -2.00 0.74 -6.03
C ALA A 32 -2.50 0.48 -7.45
N VAL A 33 -3.78 0.70 -7.77
CA VAL A 33 -4.28 0.55 -9.14
C VAL A 33 -3.77 1.69 -10.02
N ASP A 34 -3.78 2.91 -9.49
CA ASP A 34 -3.50 4.14 -10.27
C ASP A 34 -2.05 4.64 -10.12
N PHE A 35 -1.29 4.12 -9.14
CA PHE A 35 0.05 4.62 -8.83
C PHE A 35 1.06 4.33 -9.97
N PRO A 36 1.67 5.33 -10.60
CA PRO A 36 2.63 5.09 -11.67
C PRO A 36 3.99 4.68 -11.09
N GLY A 37 4.55 3.58 -11.60
CA GLY A 37 5.93 3.17 -11.27
C GLY A 37 6.06 1.94 -10.38
N ARG A 38 7.14 1.86 -9.60
CA ARG A 38 7.41 0.69 -8.74
C ARG A 38 6.65 0.81 -7.42
N ILE A 39 6.23 -0.33 -6.88
CA ILE A 39 5.66 -0.43 -5.53
C ILE A 39 6.44 -1.51 -4.80
N ASP A 40 7.26 -1.11 -3.84
CA ASP A 40 8.06 -2.03 -3.04
C ASP A 40 7.19 -2.68 -1.95
N HIS A 41 6.22 -1.91 -1.42
CA HIS A 41 5.29 -2.36 -0.39
C HIS A 41 3.86 -1.88 -0.64
N LEU A 42 2.93 -2.82 -0.82
CA LEU A 42 1.49 -2.54 -0.84
C LEU A 42 0.88 -2.97 0.49
N VAL A 43 0.17 -2.05 1.13
CA VAL A 43 -0.32 -2.25 2.50
C VAL A 43 -1.82 -1.99 2.59
N SER A 44 -2.57 -2.85 3.29
CA SER A 44 -4.03 -2.73 3.40
C SER A 44 -4.60 -3.48 4.60
N PHE A 45 -5.73 -3.00 5.11
CA PHE A 45 -6.59 -3.77 6.03
C PHE A 45 -7.50 -4.77 5.31
N HIS A 46 -7.65 -4.61 3.99
CA HIS A 46 -8.44 -5.45 3.09
C HIS A 46 -7.50 -6.30 2.23
N ALA A 47 -6.86 -7.28 2.86
CA ALA A 47 -5.88 -8.14 2.21
C ALA A 47 -6.49 -9.03 1.13
N GLU A 48 -7.78 -9.34 1.25
CA GLU A 48 -8.59 -10.04 0.26
C GLU A 48 -8.68 -9.32 -1.09
N LEU A 49 -8.40 -8.01 -1.14
CA LEU A 49 -8.44 -7.21 -2.36
C LEU A 49 -7.10 -7.15 -3.12
N PHE A 50 -6.02 -7.71 -2.57
CA PHE A 50 -4.69 -7.62 -3.20
C PHE A 50 -4.62 -8.25 -4.58
N CYS A 51 -5.21 -9.44 -4.78
CA CYS A 51 -5.24 -10.08 -6.10
C CYS A 51 -5.98 -9.22 -7.12
N LEU A 52 -7.14 -8.68 -6.75
CA LEU A 52 -7.91 -7.79 -7.61
C LEU A 52 -7.13 -6.52 -8.00
N TRP A 53 -6.42 -5.92 -7.05
CA TRP A 53 -5.61 -4.74 -7.35
C TRP A 53 -4.39 -5.07 -8.21
N ALA A 54 -3.72 -6.20 -7.97
CA ALA A 54 -2.60 -6.65 -8.78
C ALA A 54 -3.02 -6.94 -10.23
N GLU A 55 -4.18 -7.59 -10.43
CA GLU A 55 -4.77 -7.82 -11.75
C GLU A 55 -5.08 -6.50 -12.47
N LYS A 56 -5.79 -5.58 -11.80
CA LYS A 56 -6.11 -4.26 -12.36
C LYS A 56 -4.87 -3.45 -12.70
N ARG A 57 -3.85 -3.49 -11.85
CA ARG A 57 -2.57 -2.82 -12.07
C ARG A 57 -1.84 -3.39 -13.29
N THR A 58 -1.81 -4.71 -13.41
CA THR A 58 -1.22 -5.41 -14.58
C THR A 58 -1.97 -5.06 -15.86
N ALA A 59 -3.30 -5.02 -15.81
CA ALA A 59 -4.13 -4.61 -16.94
C ALA A 59 -3.91 -3.13 -17.35
N ALA A 60 -3.54 -2.27 -16.40
CA ALA A 60 -3.15 -0.89 -16.67
C ALA A 60 -1.70 -0.72 -17.18
N GLY A 61 -0.97 -1.83 -17.38
CA GLY A 61 0.39 -1.83 -17.91
C GLY A 61 1.49 -1.63 -16.86
N TYR A 62 1.17 -1.72 -15.57
CA TYR A 62 2.13 -1.58 -14.49
C TYR A 62 2.46 -2.93 -13.84
N PRO A 63 3.70 -3.15 -13.36
CA PRO A 63 4.05 -4.38 -12.66
C PRO A 63 3.34 -4.49 -11.31
N PRO A 64 3.06 -5.71 -10.81
CA PRO A 64 2.53 -5.91 -9.46
C PRO A 64 3.51 -5.41 -8.38
N ALA A 65 3.01 -5.21 -7.16
CA ALA A 65 3.85 -4.84 -6.01
C ALA A 65 4.80 -5.98 -5.61
N ALA A 66 5.99 -5.64 -5.11
CA ALA A 66 6.98 -6.63 -4.68
C ALA A 66 6.57 -7.35 -3.38
N ASN A 67 5.98 -6.61 -2.43
CA ASN A 67 5.54 -7.16 -1.14
C ASN A 67 4.12 -6.69 -0.80
N TYR A 68 3.33 -7.59 -0.21
CA TYR A 68 1.96 -7.31 0.22
C TYR A 68 1.82 -7.48 1.73
N TRP A 69 1.28 -6.46 2.39
CA TRP A 69 1.21 -6.35 3.84
C TRP A 69 -0.23 -6.18 4.32
N GLY A 70 -0.77 -7.21 4.97
CA GLY A 70 -2.09 -7.18 5.58
C GLY A 70 -2.03 -6.70 7.04
N ALA A 71 -2.86 -5.74 7.43
CA ALA A 71 -3.03 -5.38 8.84
C ALA A 71 -4.37 -5.81 9.44
N ILE A 72 -4.34 -6.07 10.74
CA ILE A 72 -5.51 -6.50 11.52
C ILE A 72 -6.12 -5.28 12.21
N TYR A 73 -7.21 -4.74 11.64
CA TYR A 73 -7.99 -3.67 12.27
C TYR A 73 -8.92 -4.21 13.38
N ARG A 74 -9.06 -3.52 14.52
CA ARG A 74 -9.92 -3.94 15.66
C ARG A 74 -11.44 -3.71 15.47
N GLY A 75 -11.90 -3.22 14.30
CA GLY A 75 -13.33 -2.95 14.02
C GLY A 75 -13.82 -3.48 12.66
N ARG A 76 -13.43 -4.69 12.25
CA ARG A 76 -13.60 -5.25 10.89
C ARG A 76 -15.06 -5.41 10.39
N ARG A 77 -15.21 -5.30 9.05
CA ARG A 77 -15.76 -6.30 8.07
C ARG A 77 -15.75 -5.70 6.65
N LEU A 78 -15.14 -6.36 5.66
CA LEU A 78 -15.76 -7.41 4.82
C LEU A 78 -14.71 -8.50 4.52
N GLY A 79 -14.91 -9.82 4.68
CA GLY A 79 -15.66 -10.60 5.67
C GLY A 79 -14.67 -11.58 6.30
N GLU A 80 -14.73 -11.71 7.63
CA GLU A 80 -13.57 -11.91 8.51
C GLU A 80 -12.75 -13.20 8.34
N ASN A 81 -11.42 -13.00 8.39
CA ASN A 81 -10.34 -13.98 8.43
C ASN A 81 -10.24 -14.94 7.24
N VAL A 82 -9.94 -14.37 6.08
CA VAL A 82 -9.17 -15.11 5.07
C VAL A 82 -7.69 -14.81 5.33
N LYS A 83 -7.00 -15.71 6.02
CA LYS A 83 -5.56 -15.85 5.77
C LYS A 83 -5.46 -16.26 4.31
N VAL A 84 -5.16 -15.32 3.42
CA VAL A 84 -5.00 -15.64 2.01
C VAL A 84 -3.75 -16.52 1.91
N PRO A 85 -3.81 -17.69 1.23
CA PRO A 85 -2.66 -18.57 1.14
C PRO A 85 -1.44 -17.85 0.56
N ALA A 86 -0.31 -18.04 1.25
CA ALA A 86 1.07 -17.76 0.88
C ALA A 86 1.34 -16.60 -0.11
N LEU A 87 1.77 -15.46 0.45
CA LEU A 87 2.60 -14.35 -0.10
C LEU A 87 2.38 -13.06 0.70
N LEU A 88 1.42 -13.06 1.62
CA LEU A 88 1.11 -11.92 2.48
C LEU A 88 1.93 -11.96 3.76
N ARG A 89 2.60 -10.84 4.04
CA ARG A 89 3.15 -10.57 5.36
C ARG A 89 2.06 -9.89 6.18
N TYR A 90 1.95 -10.24 7.46
CA TYR A 90 0.96 -9.64 8.34
C TYR A 90 1.65 -8.86 9.45
N VAL A 91 1.13 -7.67 9.76
CA VAL A 91 1.61 -6.84 10.88
C VAL A 91 0.44 -6.56 11.81
N GLU A 92 0.64 -6.78 13.11
CA GLU A 92 -0.32 -6.34 14.12
C GLU A 92 -0.21 -4.83 14.27
N CYS A 93 -1.30 -4.11 13.96
CA CYS A 93 -1.34 -2.65 14.08
C CYS A 93 -2.49 -2.24 15.01
N VAL A 94 -2.19 -1.39 15.99
CA VAL A 94 -3.20 -0.79 16.88
C VAL A 94 -3.50 0.62 16.37
N GLY A 95 -4.51 0.76 15.51
CA GLY A 95 -4.92 2.06 14.96
C GLY A 95 -5.98 1.96 13.87
N GLY A 96 -6.84 2.98 13.75
CA GLY A 96 -8.02 2.99 12.86
C GLY A 96 -7.99 4.01 11.73
N SER A 97 -6.81 4.47 11.33
CA SER A 97 -6.65 5.43 10.24
C SER A 97 -5.51 4.99 9.32
N SER A 98 -5.77 5.05 8.02
CA SER A 98 -4.96 4.57 6.89
C SER A 98 -3.51 5.05 6.86
N GLY A 99 -3.13 6.04 7.69
CA GLY A 99 -1.78 6.61 7.73
C GLY A 99 -0.78 5.95 8.69
N PHE A 100 -1.23 5.22 9.72
CA PHE A 100 -0.33 4.82 10.82
C PHE A 100 0.56 3.61 10.51
N MET A 101 0.10 2.74 9.61
CA MET A 101 0.76 1.49 9.26
C MET A 101 2.07 1.67 8.49
N ALA A 102 2.25 2.82 7.82
CA ALA A 102 3.45 3.12 7.04
C ALA A 102 4.65 3.57 7.90
N VAL A 103 4.42 4.00 9.14
CA VAL A 103 5.47 4.58 9.99
C VAL A 103 6.26 3.49 10.73
N GLN A 104 5.63 2.38 11.11
CA GLN A 104 6.32 1.33 11.86
C GLN A 104 7.32 0.54 11.01
N THR A 105 7.00 0.27 9.74
CA THR A 105 7.92 -0.42 8.80
C THR A 105 9.13 0.40 8.37
N ALA A 106 9.13 1.72 8.59
CA ALA A 106 10.23 2.60 8.21
C ALA A 106 11.21 2.88 9.36
N LEU A 107 10.92 2.39 10.57
CA LEU A 107 11.69 2.70 11.80
C LEU A 107 12.25 1.45 12.50
N ASP A 108 12.02 0.24 11.96
CA ASP A 108 12.61 -1.01 12.43
C ASP A 108 13.85 -1.40 11.60
#